data_AF-A8XYP7-F1
#
_entry.id   AF-A8XYP7-F1
#
_cell.length_a   1.000
_cell.length_b   1.000
_cell.length_c   1.000
_cell.angle_alpha   90.00
_cell.angle_beta   90.00
_cell.angle_gamma   90.00
#
_symmetry.space_group_name_H-M   'P 1'
#
loop_
_entity.id
_entity.type
_entity.pdbx_description
1 polymer ?
#
loop_
_entity_poly.entity_id
_entity_poly.type
_entity_poly.pdbx_seq_one_letter_code
_entity_poly.pdbx_strand_id
1 'polypeptide(L)'
;MAPKRKSARIEAQAAVPKKQLARNKTVSTTQLNKALSDLKLAQYELKRNKMRHALESEEKDDELEMLKTDNHALEKEIKQFKNCKDTKKATEKMQAEYKKIEQSRKRMLEAQSLLGAEQEKKFKEAKPWRQCEICTEEFTKTGARSPRTMSCGHTFCLTCLESMKETYFRTQIRCPTDRKYMYCKDGDLKKLPINYLALHM
;
A
#
# COMPACT_ATOMS: atom_id res chain seq x y z
N MET A 1 1.96 88.77 50.45
CA MET A 1 1.81 87.89 49.27
C MET A 1 2.93 86.85 49.24
N ALA A 2 2.69 85.64 48.72
CA ALA A 2 3.69 84.71 48.11
C ALA A 2 4.18 83.38 48.77
N PRO A 3 3.89 82.93 50.02
CA PRO A 3 4.43 81.64 50.50
C PRO A 3 3.54 80.41 50.19
N LYS A 4 2.21 80.50 50.34
CA LYS A 4 1.30 79.35 50.15
C LYS A 4 1.21 78.83 48.70
N ARG A 5 1.34 79.71 47.70
CA ARG A 5 1.34 79.32 46.27
C ARG A 5 2.65 78.65 45.83
N LYS A 6 3.77 78.91 46.51
CA LYS A 6 5.06 78.25 46.21
C LYS A 6 5.10 76.83 46.76
N SER A 7 4.61 76.57 47.98
CA SER A 7 4.51 75.21 48.55
C SER A 7 3.64 74.28 47.71
N ALA A 8 2.43 74.74 47.34
CA ALA A 8 1.52 73.95 46.51
C ALA A 8 2.07 73.65 45.11
N ARG A 9 2.88 74.56 44.53
CA ARG A 9 3.53 74.34 43.23
C ARG A 9 4.69 73.36 43.31
N ILE A 10 5.47 73.39 44.41
CA ILE A 10 6.56 72.43 44.67
C ILE A 10 5.99 71.04 44.97
N GLU A 11 4.91 70.95 45.75
CA GLU A 11 4.18 69.70 46.02
C GLU A 11 3.56 69.11 44.73
N ALA A 12 2.97 69.94 43.88
CA ALA A 12 2.46 69.52 42.57
C ALA A 12 3.58 69.07 41.61
N GLN A 13 4.73 69.75 41.61
CA GLN A 13 5.91 69.35 40.82
C GLN A 13 6.54 68.05 41.33
N ALA A 14 6.51 67.78 42.64
CA ALA A 14 6.98 66.52 43.23
C ALA A 14 5.96 65.37 43.08
N ALA A 15 4.67 65.66 42.89
CA ALA A 15 3.62 64.65 42.73
C ALA A 15 3.67 63.92 41.37
N VAL A 16 4.10 64.60 40.30
CA VAL A 16 4.18 64.01 38.96
C VAL A 16 5.27 62.92 38.87
N PRO A 17 6.53 63.15 39.32
CA PRO A 17 7.57 62.11 39.37
C PRO A 17 7.20 60.95 40.30
N LYS A 18 6.56 61.23 41.45
CA LYS A 18 6.10 60.17 42.37
C LYS A 18 5.04 59.26 41.75
N LYS A 19 4.09 59.82 41.00
CA LYS A 19 3.09 59.04 40.25
C LYS A 19 3.71 58.23 39.11
N GLN A 20 4.66 58.80 38.37
CA GLN A 20 5.41 58.06 37.33
C GLN A 20 6.24 56.93 37.93
N LEU A 21 6.93 57.16 39.05
CA LEU A 21 7.70 56.13 39.76
C LEU A 21 6.80 55.00 40.27
N ALA A 22 5.63 55.33 40.82
CA ALA A 22 4.63 54.35 41.23
C ALA A 22 4.11 53.53 40.03
N ARG A 23 3.81 54.19 38.91
CA ARG A 23 3.37 53.52 37.67
C ARG A 23 4.45 52.60 37.10
N ASN A 24 5.70 53.05 37.05
CA ASN A 24 6.83 52.25 36.58
C ASN A 24 7.08 51.04 37.48
N LYS A 25 6.97 51.20 38.81
CA LYS A 25 7.03 50.09 39.77
C LYS A 25 5.89 49.09 39.52
N THR A 26 4.65 49.55 39.36
CA THR A 26 3.52 48.65 39.08
C THR A 26 3.69 47.89 37.77
N VAL A 27 4.11 48.57 36.68
CA VAL A 27 4.36 47.93 35.39
C VAL A 27 5.49 46.91 35.48
N SER A 28 6.57 47.24 36.18
CA SER A 28 7.70 46.33 36.40
C SER A 28 7.29 45.10 37.22
N THR A 29 6.49 45.27 38.27
CA THR A 29 5.98 44.14 39.08
C THR A 29 5.03 43.26 38.27
N THR A 30 4.15 43.84 37.45
CA THR A 30 3.25 43.07 36.57
C THR A 30 4.04 42.29 35.51
N GLN A 31 5.07 42.90 34.92
CA GLN A 31 5.96 42.22 33.97
C GLN A 31 6.72 41.07 34.64
N LEU A 32 7.24 41.27 35.85
CA LEU A 32 7.93 40.23 36.61
C LEU A 32 7.00 39.07 36.96
N ASN A 33 5.78 39.36 37.41
CA ASN A 33 4.78 38.33 37.72
C ASN A 33 4.36 37.54 36.48
N LYS A 34 4.24 38.20 35.31
CA LYS A 34 4.00 37.52 34.03
C LYS A 34 5.17 36.60 33.67
N ALA A 35 6.40 37.09 33.75
CA ALA A 35 7.59 36.28 33.47
C ALA A 35 7.71 35.07 34.41
N LEU A 36 7.37 35.23 35.70
CA LEU A 36 7.32 34.12 36.66
C LEU A 36 6.23 33.10 36.34
N SER A 37 5.07 33.55 35.86
CA SER A 37 3.99 32.67 35.40
C SER A 37 4.40 31.87 34.17
N ASP A 38 5.01 32.54 33.18
CA ASP A 38 5.49 31.92 31.95
C ASP A 38 6.62 30.92 32.24
N LEU A 39 7.54 31.25 33.15
CA LEU A 39 8.61 30.34 33.58
C LEU A 39 8.05 29.08 34.27
N LYS A 40 7.02 29.24 35.11
CA LYS A 40 6.34 28.09 35.75
C LYS A 40 5.70 27.20 34.70
N LEU A 41 5.00 27.79 33.71
CA LEU A 41 4.38 27.02 32.62
C LEU A 41 5.43 26.23 31.83
N ALA A 42 6.54 26.87 31.45
CA ALA A 42 7.64 26.22 30.74
C ALA A 42 8.26 25.07 31.55
N GLN A 43 8.37 25.21 32.88
CA GLN A 43 8.84 24.12 33.74
C GLN A 43 7.88 22.92 33.75
N TYR A 44 6.56 23.16 33.79
CA TYR A 44 5.56 22.09 33.71
C TYR A 44 5.60 21.38 32.36
N GLU A 45 5.72 22.12 31.26
CA GLU A 45 5.85 21.57 29.91
C GLU A 45 7.13 20.74 29.76
N LEU A 46 8.26 21.24 30.25
CA LEU A 46 9.53 20.50 30.24
C LEU A 46 9.41 19.18 31.02
N LYS A 47 8.76 19.20 32.19
CA LYS A 47 8.53 17.99 32.99
C LYS A 47 7.64 16.99 32.24
N ARG A 48 6.60 17.47 31.56
CA ARG A 48 5.70 16.62 30.75
C ARG A 48 6.42 16.01 29.55
N ASN A 49 7.24 16.78 28.85
CA ASN A 49 8.01 16.30 27.71
C ASN A 49 9.07 15.27 28.14
N LYS A 50 9.74 15.49 29.28
CA LYS A 50 10.65 14.50 29.87
C LYS A 50 9.95 13.17 30.16
N MET A 51 8.75 13.23 30.75
CA MET A 51 7.96 12.02 31.01
C MET A 51 7.57 11.30 29.72
N ARG A 52 7.16 12.05 28.68
CA ARG A 52 6.81 11.48 27.38
C ARG A 52 8.01 10.81 26.71
N HIS A 53 9.16 11.46 26.71
CA HIS A 53 10.39 10.88 26.15
C HIS A 53 10.86 9.65 26.91
N ALA A 54 10.67 9.60 28.23
CA ALA A 54 10.98 8.40 29.01
C ALA A 54 10.11 7.21 28.58
N LEU A 55 8.79 7.42 28.45
CA LEU A 55 7.86 6.39 27.97
C LEU A 55 8.19 5.96 26.53
N GLU A 56 8.42 6.92 25.63
CA GLU A 56 8.80 6.64 24.25
C GLU A 56 10.17 5.93 24.13
N SER A 57 11.03 6.03 25.15
CA SER A 57 12.30 5.30 25.19
C SER A 57 12.08 3.87 25.64
N GLU A 58 11.28 3.67 26.68
CA GLU A 58 10.90 2.36 27.21
C GLU A 58 10.17 1.51 26.16
N GLU A 59 9.20 2.10 25.44
CA GLU A 59 8.51 1.44 24.32
C GLU A 59 9.48 1.00 23.20
N LYS A 60 10.48 1.83 22.89
CA LYS A 60 11.50 1.49 21.88
C LYS A 60 12.44 0.40 22.36
N ASP A 61 12.77 0.39 23.65
CA ASP A 61 13.60 -0.65 24.25
C ASP A 61 12.86 -2.00 24.23
N ASP A 62 11.56 -2.02 24.52
CA ASP A 62 10.71 -3.20 24.40
C ASP A 62 10.60 -3.70 22.96
N GLU A 63 10.38 -2.79 22.00
CA GLU A 63 10.36 -3.12 20.57
C GLU A 63 11.71 -3.68 20.10
N LEU A 64 12.82 -3.11 20.58
CA LEU A 64 14.16 -3.59 20.27
C LEU A 64 14.41 -5.00 20.82
N GLU A 65 13.96 -5.30 22.04
CA GLU A 65 14.05 -6.64 22.62
C GLU A 65 13.21 -7.66 21.84
N MET A 66 11.98 -7.30 21.47
CA MET A 66 11.14 -8.11 20.57
C MET A 66 11.86 -8.40 19.24
N LEU A 67 12.38 -7.37 18.57
CA LEU A 67 13.10 -7.53 17.31
C LEU A 67 14.39 -8.36 17.45
N LYS A 68 15.08 -8.28 18.59
CA LYS A 68 16.23 -9.16 18.87
C LYS A 68 15.80 -10.61 19.01
N THR A 69 14.69 -10.88 19.70
CA THR A 69 14.16 -12.25 19.83
C THR A 69 13.75 -12.83 18.48
N ASP A 70 13.09 -12.03 17.64
CA ASP A 70 12.68 -12.43 16.29
C ASP A 70 13.88 -12.67 15.38
N ASN A 71 14.88 -11.78 15.39
CA ASN A 71 16.11 -11.98 14.64
C ASN A 71 16.82 -13.26 15.08
N HIS A 72 16.88 -13.54 16.38
CA HIS A 72 17.46 -14.79 16.87
C HIS A 72 16.68 -16.03 16.40
N ALA A 73 15.35 -15.97 16.40
CA ALA A 73 14.50 -17.03 15.88
C ALA A 73 14.72 -17.27 14.38
N LEU A 74 14.73 -16.19 13.58
CA LEU A 74 15.00 -16.25 12.14
C LEU A 74 16.41 -16.77 11.84
N GLU A 75 17.42 -16.33 12.59
CA GLU A 75 18.77 -16.87 12.45
C GLU A 75 18.81 -18.37 12.73
N LYS A 76 18.06 -18.84 13.73
CA LYS A 76 17.94 -20.26 14.06
C LYS A 76 17.26 -21.03 12.94
N GLU A 77 16.19 -20.50 12.36
CA GLU A 77 15.52 -21.09 11.19
C GLU A 77 16.46 -21.13 9.98
N ILE A 78 17.14 -20.03 9.66
CA ILE A 78 18.12 -19.96 8.58
C ILE A 78 19.25 -20.97 8.81
N LYS A 79 19.75 -21.11 10.05
CA LYS A 79 20.74 -22.13 10.39
C LYS A 79 20.18 -23.55 10.21
N GLN A 80 18.91 -23.80 10.53
CA GLN A 80 18.26 -25.09 10.26
C GLN A 80 18.14 -25.37 8.76
N PHE A 81 17.81 -24.36 7.94
CA PHE A 81 17.76 -24.49 6.49
C PHE A 81 19.15 -24.69 5.88
N LYS A 82 20.16 -23.92 6.32
CA LYS A 82 21.56 -24.03 5.88
C LYS A 82 22.19 -25.38 6.28
N ASN A 83 21.83 -25.90 7.45
CA ASN A 83 22.31 -27.19 7.95
C ASN A 83 21.41 -28.38 7.58
N CYS A 84 20.38 -28.18 6.74
CA CYS A 84 19.54 -29.27 6.25
C CYS A 84 20.33 -30.10 5.22
N LYS A 85 21.23 -30.94 5.72
CA LYS A 85 21.96 -31.95 4.93
C LYS A 85 21.03 -33.05 4.43
N ASP A 86 19.89 -33.23 5.09
CA ASP A 86 18.82 -34.13 4.70
C ASP A 86 17.93 -33.50 3.62
N THR A 87 18.35 -33.64 2.37
CA THR A 87 17.57 -33.29 1.18
C THR A 87 16.14 -33.84 1.24
N LYS A 88 15.96 -35.01 1.85
CA LYS A 88 14.65 -35.63 2.07
C LYS A 88 13.71 -34.77 2.93
N LYS A 89 14.17 -34.29 4.09
CA LYS A 89 13.37 -33.47 5.02
C LYS A 89 13.05 -32.08 4.45
N ALA A 90 13.98 -31.50 3.69
CA ALA A 90 13.74 -30.26 2.96
C ALA A 90 12.67 -30.44 1.87
N THR A 91 12.75 -31.54 1.11
CA THR A 91 11.77 -31.87 0.05
C THR A 91 10.39 -32.14 0.65
N GLU A 92 10.31 -32.82 1.79
CA GLU A 92 9.04 -33.07 2.49
C GLU A 92 8.37 -31.78 2.97
N LYS A 93 9.13 -30.86 3.59
CA LYS A 93 8.61 -29.53 3.97
C LYS A 93 8.14 -28.74 2.75
N MET A 94 8.94 -28.72 1.69
CA MET A 94 8.60 -28.05 0.44
C MET A 94 7.31 -28.62 -0.16
N GLN A 95 7.18 -29.95 -0.21
CA GLN A 95 5.96 -30.62 -0.69
C GLN A 95 4.74 -30.32 0.19
N ALA A 96 4.92 -30.25 1.51
CA ALA A 96 3.84 -29.87 2.43
C ALA A 96 3.34 -28.44 2.16
N GLU A 97 4.24 -27.49 1.94
CA GLU A 97 3.88 -26.13 1.57
C GLU A 97 3.22 -26.06 0.17
N TYR A 98 3.74 -26.79 -0.82
CA TYR A 98 3.08 -26.89 -2.13
C TYR A 98 1.65 -27.42 -2.03
N LYS A 99 1.40 -28.46 -1.21
CA LYS A 99 0.05 -29.00 -0.98
C LYS A 99 -0.87 -27.98 -0.32
N LYS A 100 -0.38 -27.20 0.65
CA LYS A 100 -1.16 -26.11 1.27
C LYS A 100 -1.53 -25.03 0.25
N ILE A 101 -0.57 -24.61 -0.58
CA ILE A 101 -0.78 -23.60 -1.63
C ILE A 101 -1.79 -24.12 -2.65
N GLU A 102 -1.65 -25.36 -3.10
CA GLU A 102 -2.57 -25.98 -4.05
C GLU A 102 -3.99 -26.06 -3.50
N GLN A 103 -4.14 -26.47 -2.23
CA GLN A 103 -5.44 -26.50 -1.57
C GLN A 103 -6.06 -25.10 -1.43
N SER A 104 -5.26 -24.10 -1.06
CA SER A 104 -5.69 -22.70 -1.00
C SER A 104 -6.15 -22.20 -2.38
N ARG A 105 -5.35 -22.45 -3.42
CA ARG A 105 -5.70 -22.12 -4.81
C ARG A 105 -7.00 -22.78 -5.26
N LYS A 106 -7.22 -24.05 -4.90
CA LYS A 106 -8.46 -24.77 -5.22
C LYS A 106 -9.67 -24.10 -4.57
N ARG A 107 -9.60 -23.76 -3.29
CA ARG A 107 -10.67 -23.06 -2.56
C ARG A 107 -10.97 -21.68 -3.17
N MET A 108 -9.94 -20.94 -3.55
CA MET A 108 -10.08 -19.64 -4.21
C MET A 108 -10.82 -19.76 -5.56
N LEU A 109 -10.41 -20.74 -6.39
CA LEU A 109 -11.05 -20.98 -7.70
C LEU A 109 -12.52 -21.42 -7.54
N GLU A 110 -12.82 -22.22 -6.53
CA GLU A 110 -14.18 -22.64 -6.20
C GLU A 110 -15.04 -21.45 -5.77
N ALA A 111 -14.54 -20.61 -4.87
CA ALA A 111 -15.22 -19.38 -4.44
C ALA A 111 -15.48 -18.43 -5.63
N GLN A 112 -14.50 -18.25 -6.52
CA GLN A 112 -14.66 -17.46 -7.75
C GLN A 112 -15.75 -18.04 -8.66
N SER A 113 -15.80 -19.36 -8.82
CA SER A 113 -16.83 -20.03 -9.63
C SER A 113 -18.23 -19.82 -9.06
N LEU A 114 -18.40 -19.89 -7.73
CA LEU A 114 -19.69 -19.67 -7.07
C LEU A 114 -20.17 -18.23 -7.26
N LEU A 115 -19.29 -17.25 -7.03
CA LEU A 115 -19.59 -15.84 -7.24
C LEU A 115 -19.93 -15.53 -8.71
N GLY A 116 -19.19 -16.12 -9.65
CA GLY A 116 -19.44 -15.97 -11.08
C GLY A 116 -20.81 -16.52 -11.48
N ALA A 117 -21.19 -17.71 -11.00
CA ALA A 117 -22.49 -18.31 -11.28
C ALA A 117 -23.66 -17.50 -10.71
N GLU A 118 -23.49 -16.88 -9.53
CA GLU A 118 -24.51 -16.00 -8.97
C GLU A 118 -24.63 -14.67 -9.73
N GLN A 119 -23.51 -14.11 -10.18
CA GLN A 119 -23.51 -12.94 -11.06
C GLN A 119 -24.18 -13.24 -12.40
N GLU A 120 -23.90 -14.38 -13.03
CA GLU A 120 -24.52 -14.81 -14.29
C GLU A 120 -26.03 -15.05 -14.15
N LYS A 121 -26.51 -15.49 -12.98
CA LYS A 121 -27.95 -15.56 -12.70
C LYS A 121 -28.61 -14.18 -12.60
N LYS A 122 -27.88 -13.18 -12.08
CA LYS A 122 -28.37 -11.80 -11.92
C LYS A 122 -28.33 -11.02 -13.25
N PHE A 123 -27.29 -11.22 -14.04
CA PHE A 123 -27.10 -10.61 -15.35
C PHE A 123 -27.46 -11.63 -16.44
N LYS A 124 -28.70 -11.59 -16.94
CA LYS A 124 -29.21 -12.47 -18.02
C LYS A 124 -28.50 -12.29 -19.38
N GLU A 125 -27.42 -11.54 -19.45
CA GLU A 125 -26.74 -11.16 -20.68
C GLU A 125 -25.52 -12.05 -20.92
N ALA A 126 -25.34 -12.44 -22.19
CA ALA A 126 -24.14 -13.14 -22.64
C ALA A 126 -22.92 -12.25 -22.40
N LYS A 127 -21.92 -12.74 -21.66
CA LYS A 127 -20.66 -12.04 -21.36
C LYS A 127 -19.83 -11.95 -22.65
N PRO A 128 -19.79 -10.80 -23.36
CA PRO A 128 -19.18 -10.75 -24.69
C PRO A 128 -17.67 -10.99 -24.62
N TRP A 129 -17.03 -10.63 -23.49
CA TRP A 129 -15.60 -10.86 -23.24
C TRP A 129 -15.21 -12.33 -23.09
N ARG A 130 -16.18 -13.24 -22.89
CA ARG A 130 -15.94 -14.69 -22.84
C ARG A 130 -16.11 -15.38 -24.18
N GLN A 131 -16.52 -14.66 -25.22
CA GLN A 131 -16.79 -15.22 -26.53
C GLN A 131 -15.72 -14.79 -27.52
N CYS A 132 -15.43 -15.67 -28.47
CA CYS A 132 -14.56 -15.33 -29.59
C CYS A 132 -15.28 -14.38 -30.55
N GLU A 133 -14.69 -13.23 -30.87
CA GLU A 133 -15.29 -12.25 -31.79
C GLU A 133 -15.49 -12.76 -33.23
N ILE A 134 -14.86 -13.89 -33.60
CA ILE A 134 -14.98 -14.49 -34.94
C ILE A 134 -16.11 -15.52 -35.01
N CYS A 135 -16.13 -16.49 -34.08
CA CYS A 135 -17.08 -17.61 -34.10
C CYS A 135 -18.19 -17.49 -33.07
N THR A 136 -18.16 -16.47 -32.20
CA THR A 136 -19.13 -16.19 -31.13
C THR A 136 -19.27 -17.28 -30.06
N GLU A 137 -18.47 -18.34 -30.13
CA GLU A 137 -18.45 -19.40 -29.13
C GLU A 137 -17.66 -19.00 -27.88
N GLU A 138 -18.09 -19.52 -26.72
CA GLU A 138 -17.45 -19.30 -25.44
C GLU A 138 -16.06 -19.96 -25.37
N PHE A 139 -15.13 -19.25 -24.74
CA PHE A 139 -13.77 -19.72 -24.54
C PHE A 139 -13.70 -20.86 -23.53
N THR A 140 -12.84 -21.84 -23.81
CA THR A 140 -12.53 -22.94 -22.90
C THR A 140 -11.14 -22.80 -22.30
N LYS A 141 -10.90 -23.38 -21.12
CA LYS A 141 -9.60 -23.32 -20.46
C LYS A 141 -8.45 -23.92 -21.29
N THR A 142 -8.75 -24.95 -22.08
CA THR A 142 -7.78 -25.69 -22.90
C THR A 142 -8.38 -26.08 -24.25
N GLY A 143 -7.52 -26.46 -25.20
CA GLY A 143 -7.93 -27.02 -26.49
C GLY A 143 -8.31 -26.00 -27.56
N ALA A 144 -9.17 -26.43 -28.48
CA ALA A 144 -9.60 -25.71 -29.68
C ALA A 144 -10.20 -24.32 -29.39
N ARG A 145 -10.98 -24.21 -28.31
CA ARG A 145 -11.61 -22.95 -27.89
C ARG A 145 -10.80 -22.16 -26.86
N SER A 146 -9.53 -22.48 -26.67
CA SER A 146 -8.67 -21.69 -25.77
C SER A 146 -8.44 -20.28 -26.31
N PRO A 147 -8.61 -19.23 -25.47
CA PRO A 147 -8.44 -17.84 -25.88
C PRO A 147 -6.95 -17.52 -26.00
N ARG A 148 -6.50 -17.19 -27.21
CA ARG A 148 -5.10 -16.91 -27.54
C ARG A 148 -4.93 -15.44 -27.88
N THR A 149 -3.93 -14.82 -27.26
CA THR A 149 -3.63 -13.40 -27.46
C THR A 149 -2.64 -13.22 -28.60
N MET A 150 -3.02 -12.38 -29.57
CA MET A 150 -2.14 -11.95 -30.65
C MET A 150 -1.11 -10.90 -30.15
N SER A 151 -0.05 -10.65 -30.91
CA SER A 151 1.00 -9.67 -30.58
C SER A 151 0.47 -8.24 -30.53
N CYS A 152 -0.66 -7.98 -31.18
CA CYS A 152 -1.38 -6.72 -31.11
C CYS A 152 -2.31 -6.59 -29.90
N GLY A 153 -2.50 -7.66 -29.10
CA GLY A 153 -3.33 -7.68 -27.90
C GLY A 153 -4.74 -8.27 -28.09
N HIS A 154 -5.23 -8.40 -29.32
CA HIS A 154 -6.55 -9.00 -29.58
C HIS A 154 -6.57 -10.50 -29.27
N THR A 155 -7.72 -11.01 -28.82
CA THR A 155 -7.88 -12.39 -28.36
C THR A 155 -8.89 -13.14 -29.22
N PHE A 156 -8.50 -14.32 -29.73
CA PHE A 156 -9.36 -15.21 -30.51
C PHE A 156 -9.17 -16.66 -30.06
N CYS A 157 -10.10 -17.54 -30.40
CA CYS A 157 -9.92 -18.95 -30.08
C CYS A 157 -8.84 -19.58 -30.97
N LEU A 158 -8.15 -20.61 -30.46
CA LEU A 158 -7.08 -21.30 -31.19
C LEU A 158 -7.54 -21.75 -32.59
N THR A 159 -8.74 -22.33 -32.73
CA THR A 159 -9.25 -22.80 -34.02
C THR A 159 -9.45 -21.66 -35.02
N CYS A 160 -9.96 -20.50 -34.60
CA CYS A 160 -10.08 -19.36 -35.50
C CYS A 160 -8.71 -18.82 -35.94
N LEU A 161 -7.72 -18.81 -35.05
CA LEU A 161 -6.35 -18.45 -35.45
C LEU A 161 -5.76 -19.48 -36.43
N GLU A 162 -6.02 -20.77 -36.22
CA GLU A 162 -5.59 -21.84 -37.13
C GLU A 162 -6.22 -21.69 -38.51
N SER A 163 -7.50 -21.32 -38.61
CA SER A 163 -8.17 -21.06 -39.89
C SER A 163 -7.66 -19.82 -40.63
N MET A 164 -7.06 -18.85 -39.92
CA MET A 164 -6.52 -17.62 -40.51
C MET A 164 -5.07 -17.77 -40.99
N LYS A 165 -4.43 -18.93 -40.80
CA LYS A 165 -3.11 -19.19 -41.38
C LYS A 165 -3.19 -19.17 -42.89
N GLU A 166 -2.42 -18.28 -43.50
CA GLU A 166 -2.31 -18.25 -44.96
C GLU A 166 -1.63 -19.53 -45.46
N THR A 167 -2.18 -20.11 -46.53
CA THR A 167 -1.70 -21.37 -47.13
C THR A 167 -0.26 -21.25 -47.63
N TYR A 168 0.11 -20.07 -48.12
CA TYR A 168 1.43 -19.77 -48.70
C TYR A 168 2.46 -19.32 -47.65
N PHE A 169 2.01 -18.61 -46.60
CA PHE A 169 2.87 -18.09 -45.54
C PHE A 169 2.40 -18.63 -44.18
N ARG A 170 2.69 -19.92 -43.93
CA ARG A 170 2.29 -20.65 -42.70
C ARG A 170 2.81 -20.06 -41.39
N THR A 171 3.66 -19.03 -41.48
CA THR A 171 4.28 -18.31 -40.37
C THR A 171 3.69 -16.93 -40.15
N GLN A 172 2.73 -16.47 -40.96
CA GLN A 172 2.14 -15.15 -40.84
C GLN A 172 0.63 -15.22 -40.64
N ILE A 173 0.13 -14.42 -39.70
CA ILE A 173 -1.30 -14.26 -39.44
C ILE A 173 -1.60 -12.77 -39.35
N ARG A 174 -2.67 -12.35 -40.02
CA ARG A 174 -3.17 -10.98 -39.95
C ARG A 174 -4.31 -10.91 -38.94
N CYS A 175 -4.23 -9.98 -37.99
CA CYS A 175 -5.31 -9.75 -37.05
C CYS A 175 -6.57 -9.24 -37.79
N PRO A 176 -7.76 -9.81 -37.57
CA PRO A 176 -8.98 -9.33 -38.23
C PRO A 176 -9.46 -7.97 -37.70
N THR A 177 -9.08 -7.60 -36.48
CA THR A 177 -9.53 -6.34 -35.83
C THR A 177 -8.70 -5.14 -36.28
N ASP A 178 -7.36 -5.22 -36.16
CA ASP A 178 -6.47 -4.07 -36.45
C ASP A 178 -5.54 -4.26 -37.64
N ARG A 179 -5.67 -5.40 -38.35
CA ARG A 179 -4.93 -5.74 -39.56
C ARG A 179 -3.41 -5.82 -39.39
N LYS A 180 -2.90 -5.79 -38.15
CA LYS A 180 -1.47 -5.98 -37.86
C LYS A 180 -1.07 -7.43 -38.09
N TYR A 181 0.16 -7.60 -38.58
CA TYR A 181 0.73 -8.92 -38.81
C TYR A 181 1.43 -9.45 -37.55
N MET A 182 1.21 -10.72 -37.27
CA MET A 182 2.00 -11.52 -36.35
C MET A 182 2.84 -12.52 -37.16
N TYR A 183 4.08 -12.71 -36.73
CA TYR A 183 4.95 -13.78 -37.24
C TYR A 183 5.11 -14.90 -36.21
N CYS A 184 4.68 -16.11 -36.53
CA CYS A 184 4.89 -17.32 -35.75
C CYS A 184 6.11 -18.07 -36.30
N LYS A 185 7.27 -17.88 -35.65
CA LYS A 185 8.55 -18.49 -36.04
C LYS A 185 8.47 -20.02 -36.19
N ASP A 186 7.72 -20.68 -35.30
CA ASP A 186 7.59 -22.14 -35.28
C ASP A 186 6.30 -22.64 -35.96
N GLY A 187 5.46 -21.73 -36.46
CA GLY A 187 4.12 -22.04 -36.97
C GLY A 187 3.14 -22.63 -35.93
N ASP A 188 3.56 -22.92 -34.70
CA ASP A 188 2.71 -23.50 -33.67
C ASP A 188 1.97 -22.44 -32.86
N LEU A 189 0.65 -22.33 -33.08
CA LEU A 189 -0.22 -21.37 -32.41
C LEU A 189 -0.59 -21.79 -30.99
N LYS A 190 -0.36 -23.04 -30.61
CA LYS A 190 -0.60 -23.53 -29.25
C LYS A 190 0.37 -22.89 -28.25
N LYS A 191 1.49 -22.34 -28.72
CA LYS A 191 2.46 -21.59 -27.93
C LYS A 191 2.05 -20.14 -27.66
N LEU A 192 1.00 -19.63 -28.32
CA LEU A 192 0.54 -18.27 -28.04
C LEU A 192 0.01 -18.16 -26.60
N PRO A 193 0.25 -17.02 -25.93
CA PRO A 193 -0.24 -16.80 -24.58
C PRO A 193 -1.74 -17.01 -24.47
N ILE A 194 -2.17 -17.68 -23.39
CA ILE A 194 -3.60 -17.86 -23.08
C ILE A 194 -4.08 -16.62 -22.31
N ASN A 195 -5.19 -16.04 -22.76
CA ASN A 195 -5.85 -14.96 -22.04
C ASN A 195 -6.75 -15.52 -20.93
N TYR A 196 -6.20 -15.63 -19.71
CA TYR A 196 -6.94 -16.12 -18.55
C TYR A 196 -8.04 -15.15 -18.07
N LEU A 197 -7.99 -13.86 -18.41
CA LEU A 197 -9.04 -12.90 -18.04
C LEU A 197 -10.34 -13.19 -18.80
N ALA A 198 -10.23 -13.62 -20.06
CA ALA A 198 -11.38 -14.06 -20.86
C ALA A 198 -12.06 -15.34 -20.33
N LEU A 199 -11.45 -16.05 -19.37
CA LEU A 199 -11.98 -17.28 -18.77
C LEU A 199 -12.57 -17.08 -17.36
N HIS A 200 -12.11 -16.08 -16.62
CA HIS A 200 -12.30 -16.03 -15.16
C HIS A 200 -12.90 -14.71 -14.63
N MET A 201 -13.21 -13.74 -15.50
CA MET A 201 -14.01 -12.56 -15.14
C MET A 201 -15.51 -12.80 -15.31
#